data_AF-A0A7J0CH81-F1
#
_entry.id   AF-A0A7J0CH81-F1
#
_cell.length_a   1.000
_cell.length_b   1.000
_cell.length_c   1.000
_cell.angle_alpha   90.00
_cell.angle_beta   90.00
_cell.angle_gamma   90.00
#
_symmetry.space_group_name_H-M   'P 1'
#
loop_
_entity.id
_entity.type
_entity.pdbx_description
1 polymer ?
#
loop_
_entity_poly.entity_id
_entity_poly.type
_entity_poly.pdbx_seq_one_letter_code
_entity_poly.pdbx_strand_id
1 'polypeptide(L)'
;MDVAELENHRFVEAAAGRPSREVVSCGRPTSLEIRVVDPATGKPVTGDGVGEIRVRGASTARGYWQKPEATAETFVMDADGSGPWLRTGDLGALYEGELYVTGRIKELLIVHGRNLYPHDIEHELRARHPELGTIGAAFALPTEEGEAMVVTHEVGPSIRPEQGPELVTALRATLAREFGLAPAGVVLVRRGRIPRTSSGKVQRRLTARLFTTGELAQVHADPGAHRLLAALREADDRDGTLPPLT
;
A
#
# COMPACT_ATOMS: atom_id res chain seq x y z
N MET A 1 2.19 -17.13 -4.90
CA MET A 1 1.93 -17.14 -3.44
C MET A 1 0.45 -17.02 -3.19
N ASP A 2 -0.09 -17.74 -2.21
CA ASP A 2 -1.50 -17.70 -1.84
C ASP A 2 -1.87 -16.31 -1.30
N VAL A 3 -2.95 -15.73 -1.82
CA VAL A 3 -3.39 -14.37 -1.46
C VAL A 3 -3.85 -14.32 0.00
N ALA A 4 -4.65 -15.28 0.44
CA ALA A 4 -5.17 -15.29 1.81
C ALA A 4 -4.05 -15.47 2.83
N GLU A 5 -3.02 -16.23 2.47
CA GLU A 5 -1.85 -16.41 3.33
C GLU A 5 -1.05 -15.11 3.47
N LEU A 6 -0.89 -14.35 2.39
CA LEU A 6 -0.22 -13.04 2.44
C LEU A 6 -0.98 -12.02 3.30
N GLU A 7 -2.31 -12.06 3.33
CA GLU A 7 -3.13 -11.23 4.24
C GLU A 7 -2.87 -11.61 5.71
N ASN A 8 -2.55 -12.87 5.99
CA ASN A 8 -2.22 -13.39 7.32
C ASN A 8 -0.72 -13.34 7.64
N HIS A 9 0.05 -12.52 6.91
CA HIS A 9 1.50 -12.41 7.06
C HIS A 9 2.24 -13.74 6.87
N ARG A 10 1.79 -14.59 5.94
CA ARG A 10 2.45 -15.83 5.54
C ARG A 10 2.78 -15.84 4.05
N PHE A 11 3.89 -16.48 3.72
CA PHE A 11 4.51 -16.57 2.40
C PHE A 11 4.49 -18.02 1.95
N VAL A 12 3.31 -18.46 1.52
CA VAL A 12 3.03 -19.86 1.17
C VAL A 12 2.65 -19.95 -0.31
N GLU A 13 3.10 -21.00 -0.98
CA GLU A 13 2.71 -21.26 -2.36
C GLU A 13 1.20 -21.57 -2.45
N ALA A 14 0.56 -21.08 -3.50
CA ALA A 14 -0.87 -21.33 -3.69
C ALA A 14 -1.10 -22.75 -4.19
N ALA A 15 -1.99 -23.48 -3.52
CA ALA A 15 -2.50 -24.75 -4.05
C ALA A 15 -3.30 -24.52 -5.34
N ALA A 16 -3.37 -25.54 -6.20
CA ALA A 16 -4.09 -25.46 -7.47
C ALA A 16 -5.54 -24.99 -7.28
N GLY A 17 -5.96 -23.99 -8.07
CA GLY A 17 -7.31 -23.42 -8.04
C GLY A 17 -7.54 -22.40 -6.91
N ARG A 18 -6.56 -22.13 -6.05
CA ARG A 18 -6.65 -21.02 -5.09
C ARG A 18 -6.19 -19.70 -5.73
N PRO A 19 -6.76 -18.55 -5.30
CA PRO A 19 -6.26 -17.24 -5.71
C PRO A 19 -4.77 -17.11 -5.37
N SER A 20 -3.98 -16.73 -6.37
CA SER A 20 -2.52 -16.65 -6.24
C SER A 20 -2.01 -15.33 -6.78
N ARG A 21 -0.98 -14.80 -6.12
CA ARG A 21 -0.21 -13.64 -6.55
C ARG A 21 1.18 -14.04 -7.04
N GLU A 22 1.61 -13.45 -8.14
CA GLU A 22 3.01 -13.48 -8.56
C GLU A 22 3.86 -12.58 -7.66
N VAL A 23 4.87 -13.15 -7.02
CA VAL A 23 5.86 -12.39 -6.24
C VAL A 23 7.22 -12.76 -6.78
N VAL A 24 7.99 -11.74 -7.18
CA VAL A 24 9.27 -11.95 -7.85
C VAL A 24 10.39 -11.98 -6.81
N SER A 25 11.26 -12.97 -6.94
CA SER A 25 12.48 -13.07 -6.14
C SER A 25 13.40 -11.88 -6.38
N CYS A 26 13.89 -11.28 -5.31
CA CYS A 26 14.96 -10.28 -5.31
C CYS A 26 16.35 -10.93 -5.23
N GLY A 27 16.42 -12.27 -5.29
CA GLY A 27 17.64 -13.07 -5.23
C GLY A 27 18.17 -13.30 -3.82
N ARG A 28 19.33 -13.95 -3.75
CA ARG A 28 20.02 -14.28 -2.49
C ARG A 28 20.83 -13.09 -1.99
N PRO A 29 20.79 -12.75 -0.69
CA PRO A 29 21.68 -11.73 -0.13
C PRO A 29 23.15 -12.17 -0.23
N THR A 30 24.00 -11.34 -0.83
CA THR A 30 25.43 -11.67 -1.05
C THR A 30 26.39 -10.78 -0.25
N SER A 31 26.09 -9.49 -0.10
CA SER A 31 26.97 -8.50 0.54
C SER A 31 26.37 -7.86 1.79
N LEU A 32 25.09 -8.11 2.05
CA LEU A 32 24.34 -7.57 3.17
C LEU A 32 23.73 -8.70 3.99
N GLU A 33 23.75 -8.53 5.30
CA GLU A 33 22.95 -9.33 6.19
C GLU A 33 21.50 -8.85 6.12
N ILE A 34 20.58 -9.79 5.94
CA ILE A 34 19.14 -9.52 5.90
C ILE A 34 18.46 -10.34 6.98
N ARG A 35 17.55 -9.69 7.70
CA ARG A 35 16.62 -10.33 8.63
C ARG A 35 15.21 -9.93 8.28
N VAL A 36 14.28 -10.85 8.52
CA VAL A 36 12.85 -10.60 8.51
C VAL A 36 12.36 -10.69 9.94
N VAL A 37 11.76 -9.61 10.44
CA VAL A 37 11.33 -9.51 11.84
C VAL A 37 9.89 -9.03 11.94
N ASP A 38 9.22 -9.38 13.03
CA ASP A 38 7.91 -8.84 13.32
C ASP A 38 8.04 -7.32 13.59
N PRO A 39 7.30 -6.46 12.88
CA PRO A 39 7.49 -5.01 12.97
C PRO A 39 7.11 -4.42 14.33
N ALA A 40 6.23 -5.08 15.10
CA ALA A 40 5.75 -4.62 16.39
C ALA A 40 6.70 -5.02 17.54
N THR A 41 7.24 -6.22 17.48
CA THR A 41 8.05 -6.81 18.56
C THR A 41 9.55 -6.81 18.26
N GLY A 42 9.93 -6.65 16.99
CA GLY A 42 11.32 -6.77 16.52
C GLY A 42 11.88 -8.19 16.57
N LYS A 43 11.06 -9.20 16.88
CA LYS A 43 11.52 -10.60 16.98
C LYS A 43 11.68 -11.21 15.58
N PRO A 44 12.67 -12.10 15.36
CA PRO A 44 12.81 -12.82 14.11
C PRO A 44 11.53 -13.57 13.73
N VAL A 45 11.15 -13.44 12.46
CA VAL A 45 10.10 -14.26 11.85
C VAL A 45 10.75 -15.55 11.38
N THR A 46 10.11 -16.68 11.66
CA THR A 46 10.61 -18.02 11.30
C THR A 46 9.68 -18.69 10.30
N GLY A 47 10.22 -19.64 9.53
CA GLY A 47 9.44 -20.41 8.56
C GLY A 47 8.92 -19.55 7.40
N ASP A 48 7.62 -19.64 7.17
CA ASP A 48 6.88 -19.00 6.08
C ASP A 48 6.38 -17.59 6.43
N GLY A 49 6.79 -16.98 7.53
CA GLY A 49 6.24 -15.67 7.91
C GLY A 49 6.76 -14.49 7.06
N VAL A 50 5.90 -13.49 6.90
CA VAL A 50 6.19 -12.17 6.33
C VAL A 50 6.43 -11.18 7.47
N GLY A 51 7.47 -10.35 7.36
CA GLY A 51 7.80 -9.34 8.36
C GLY A 51 8.54 -8.13 7.76
N GLU A 52 8.95 -7.20 8.62
CA GLU A 52 9.82 -6.08 8.26
C GLU A 52 11.19 -6.59 7.83
N ILE A 53 11.62 -6.17 6.63
CA ILE A 53 12.97 -6.42 6.15
C ILE A 53 13.93 -5.45 6.84
N ARG A 54 14.89 -5.99 7.58
CA ARG A 54 16.01 -5.24 8.16
C ARG A 54 17.31 -5.63 7.49
N VAL A 55 18.15 -4.64 7.18
CA VAL A 55 19.42 -4.86 6.49
C VAL A 55 20.60 -4.27 7.25
N ARG A 56 21.74 -4.97 7.23
CA ARG A 56 22.99 -4.53 7.84
C ARG A 56 24.16 -4.88 6.94
N GLY A 57 25.14 -3.98 6.83
CA GLY A 57 26.41 -4.24 6.18
C GLY A 57 27.15 -2.96 5.83
N ALA A 58 28.29 -3.10 5.14
CA ALA A 58 29.20 -1.99 4.87
C ALA A 58 28.58 -0.85 4.03
N SER A 59 27.54 -1.13 3.24
CA SER A 59 26.85 -0.13 2.44
C SER A 59 25.65 0.53 3.14
N THR A 60 25.35 0.16 4.38
CA THR A 60 24.30 0.82 5.17
C THR A 60 24.79 2.20 5.60
N ALA A 61 23.94 3.23 5.41
CA ALA A 61 24.28 4.59 5.82
C ALA A 61 24.45 4.69 7.35
N ARG A 62 25.17 5.71 7.82
CA ARG A 62 25.36 5.96 9.26
C ARG A 62 24.15 6.61 9.93
N GLY A 63 23.24 7.17 9.14
CA GLY A 63 22.14 7.98 9.62
C GLY A 63 21.72 9.04 8.62
N TYR A 64 20.71 9.80 9.01
CA TYR A 64 20.25 10.97 8.28
C TYR A 64 21.03 12.22 8.71
N TRP A 65 21.41 13.04 7.74
CA TRP A 65 22.12 14.30 7.98
C TRP A 65 21.31 15.23 8.89
N GLN A 66 21.91 15.64 10.01
CA GLN A 66 21.32 16.56 11.01
C GLN A 66 19.92 16.13 11.52
N LYS A 67 19.63 14.83 11.56
CA LYS A 67 18.38 14.28 12.09
C LYS A 67 18.64 13.10 13.02
N PRO A 68 19.14 13.35 14.25
CA PRO A 68 19.51 12.29 15.18
C PRO A 68 18.31 11.43 15.61
N GLU A 69 17.11 12.00 15.77
CA GLU A 69 15.90 11.28 16.17
C GLU A 69 15.46 10.30 15.08
N ALA A 70 15.29 10.79 13.84
CA ALA A 70 14.94 9.94 12.70
C ALA A 70 16.02 8.87 12.42
N THR A 71 17.28 9.18 12.73
CA THR A 71 18.39 8.21 12.66
C THR A 71 18.19 7.10 13.68
N ALA A 72 17.93 7.44 14.94
CA ALA A 72 17.71 6.45 15.99
C ALA A 72 16.48 5.56 15.72
N GLU A 73 15.42 6.11 15.12
CA GLU A 73 14.22 5.36 14.76
C GLU A 73 14.43 4.39 13.58
N THR A 74 15.34 4.72 12.67
CA THR A 74 15.55 3.98 11.41
C THR A 74 16.74 3.01 11.49
N PHE A 75 17.79 3.38 12.23
CA PHE A 75 19.02 2.60 12.42
C PHE A 75 19.03 2.05 13.84
N VAL A 76 18.40 0.89 14.03
CA VAL A 76 18.07 0.34 15.35
C VAL A 76 19.06 -0.72 15.80
N MET A 77 19.23 -0.85 17.11
CA MET A 77 19.91 -1.98 17.73
C MET A 77 18.85 -3.00 18.16
N ASP A 78 19.08 -4.28 17.89
CA ASP A 78 18.25 -5.36 18.42
C ASP A 78 18.53 -5.57 19.92
N ALA A 79 17.63 -6.27 20.62
CA ALA A 79 17.74 -6.53 22.07
C ALA A 79 18.95 -7.39 22.45
N ASP A 80 19.48 -8.17 21.53
CA ASP A 80 20.71 -8.96 21.68
C ASP A 80 21.99 -8.11 21.52
N GLY A 81 21.85 -6.80 21.30
CA GLY A 81 22.95 -5.88 21.06
C GLY A 81 23.47 -5.88 19.63
N SER A 82 22.84 -6.62 18.70
CA SER A 82 23.25 -6.64 17.30
C SER A 82 22.71 -5.42 16.53
N GLY A 83 23.53 -4.87 15.63
CA GLY A 83 23.16 -3.71 14.82
C GLY A 83 24.36 -2.82 14.46
N PRO A 84 24.11 -1.59 13.95
CA PRO A 84 22.80 -1.04 13.65
C PRO A 84 22.16 -1.73 12.44
N TRP A 85 20.85 -1.97 12.52
CA TRP A 85 20.02 -2.47 11.45
C TRP A 85 19.24 -1.33 10.82
N LEU A 86 19.32 -1.20 9.50
CA LEU A 86 18.44 -0.31 8.75
C LEU A 86 17.05 -0.95 8.63
N ARG A 87 16.06 -0.29 9.21
CA ARG A 87 14.64 -0.55 8.97
C ARG A 87 14.25 -0.03 7.60
N THR A 88 14.03 -0.93 6.65
CA THR A 88 13.70 -0.55 5.27
C THR A 88 12.29 0.04 5.15
N GLY A 89 11.41 -0.32 6.08
CA GLY A 89 9.97 -0.04 6.00
C GLY A 89 9.23 -0.95 5.02
N ASP A 90 9.93 -1.91 4.41
CA ASP A 90 9.38 -2.87 3.45
C ASP A 90 9.04 -4.18 4.17
N LEU A 91 7.94 -4.81 3.75
CA LEU A 91 7.52 -6.14 4.16
C LEU A 91 8.06 -7.18 3.19
N GLY A 92 8.45 -8.34 3.72
CA GLY A 92 8.89 -9.46 2.89
C GLY A 92 9.12 -10.74 3.66
N ALA A 93 9.58 -11.75 2.94
CA ALA A 93 9.92 -13.07 3.48
C ALA A 93 11.23 -13.56 2.88
N LEU A 94 11.91 -14.44 3.63
CA LEU A 94 13.01 -15.25 3.12
C LEU A 94 12.46 -16.64 2.81
N TYR A 95 12.47 -17.02 1.55
CA TYR A 95 11.96 -18.32 1.09
C TYR A 95 13.05 -19.01 0.27
N GLU A 96 13.41 -20.23 0.67
CA GLU A 96 14.51 -21.01 0.06
C GLU A 96 15.86 -20.27 -0.04
N GLY A 97 16.09 -19.29 0.84
CA GLY A 97 17.29 -18.45 0.89
C GLY A 97 17.25 -17.22 -0.02
N GLU A 98 16.14 -16.98 -0.71
CA GLU A 98 15.91 -15.79 -1.52
C GLU A 98 14.99 -14.79 -0.83
N LEU A 99 15.19 -13.50 -1.09
CA LEU A 99 14.36 -12.43 -0.55
C LEU A 99 13.17 -12.15 -1.46
N TYR A 100 11.98 -12.05 -0.89
CA TYR A 100 10.78 -11.61 -1.60
C TYR A 100 10.18 -10.40 -0.89
N VAL A 101 10.03 -9.30 -1.62
CA VAL A 101 9.37 -8.09 -1.10
C VAL A 101 7.88 -8.18 -1.40
N THR A 102 7.05 -8.07 -0.37
CA THR A 102 5.60 -8.24 -0.47
C THR A 102 4.82 -6.94 -0.44
N GLY A 103 5.38 -5.86 0.13
CA GLY A 103 4.75 -4.55 0.24
C GLY A 103 5.52 -3.56 1.11
N ARG A 104 4.90 -2.45 1.51
CA ARG A 104 5.46 -1.51 2.49
C ARG A 104 4.57 -1.46 3.72
N ILE A 105 5.17 -1.43 4.91
CA ILE A 105 4.45 -1.37 6.20
C ILE A 105 3.49 -0.18 6.20
N LYS A 106 4.01 0.97 5.80
CA LYS A 106 3.33 2.27 5.78
C LYS A 106 2.28 2.43 4.69
N GLU A 107 2.12 1.44 3.82
CA GLU A 107 1.14 1.47 2.73
C GLU A 107 0.16 0.29 2.81
N LEU A 108 0.34 -0.65 3.74
CA LEU A 108 -0.61 -1.74 3.93
C LEU A 108 -1.96 -1.17 4.38
N LEU A 109 -3.04 -1.57 3.70
CA LEU A 109 -4.40 -1.13 4.05
C LEU A 109 -4.99 -2.13 5.04
N ILE A 110 -5.56 -1.67 6.15
CA ILE A 110 -6.16 -2.54 7.17
C ILE A 110 -7.66 -2.29 7.20
N VAL A 111 -8.39 -2.96 6.31
CA VAL A 111 -9.82 -2.73 6.10
C VAL A 111 -10.61 -3.91 6.64
N HIS A 112 -11.52 -3.66 7.59
CA HIS A 112 -12.29 -4.70 8.28
C HIS A 112 -11.42 -5.84 8.86
N GLY A 113 -10.24 -5.49 9.40
CA GLY A 113 -9.29 -6.44 9.99
C GLY A 113 -8.50 -7.27 8.97
N ARG A 114 -8.55 -6.93 7.68
CA ARG A 114 -7.80 -7.61 6.62
C ARG A 114 -6.68 -6.73 6.08
N ASN A 115 -5.52 -7.33 5.86
CA ASN A 115 -4.35 -6.68 5.31
C ASN A 115 -4.38 -6.73 3.78
N LEU A 116 -4.62 -5.60 3.13
CA LEU A 116 -4.66 -5.50 1.68
C LEU A 116 -3.45 -4.71 1.18
N TYR A 117 -2.75 -5.27 0.20
CA TYR A 117 -1.63 -4.61 -0.44
C TYR A 117 -2.13 -3.70 -1.58
N PRO A 118 -1.88 -2.37 -1.52
CA PRO A 118 -2.40 -1.44 -2.53
C PRO A 118 -2.00 -1.76 -3.96
N HIS A 119 -0.76 -2.21 -4.18
CA HIS A 119 -0.27 -2.52 -5.52
C HIS A 119 -0.98 -3.72 -6.13
N ASP A 120 -1.51 -4.64 -5.31
CA ASP A 120 -2.30 -5.78 -5.79
C ASP A 120 -3.67 -5.29 -6.30
N ILE A 121 -4.32 -4.40 -5.55
CA ILE A 121 -5.58 -3.75 -5.94
C ILE A 121 -5.40 -2.99 -7.27
N GLU A 122 -4.36 -2.17 -7.36
CA GLU A 122 -4.06 -1.36 -8.54
C GLU A 122 -3.64 -2.21 -9.75
N HIS A 123 -2.99 -3.35 -9.51
CA HIS A 123 -2.63 -4.28 -10.57
C HIS A 123 -3.87 -4.98 -11.10
N GLU A 124 -4.68 -5.57 -10.23
CA GLU A 124 -5.87 -6.35 -10.62
C GLU A 124 -6.85 -5.48 -11.39
N LEU A 125 -7.08 -4.24 -10.96
CA LEU A 125 -7.92 -3.31 -11.70
C LEU A 125 -7.37 -3.04 -13.10
N ARG A 126 -6.07 -2.79 -13.27
CA ARG A 126 -5.48 -2.58 -14.61
C ARG A 126 -5.50 -3.83 -15.46
N ALA A 127 -5.35 -5.01 -14.86
CA ALA A 127 -5.38 -6.28 -15.57
C ALA A 127 -6.79 -6.58 -16.13
N ARG A 128 -7.84 -6.16 -15.43
CA ARG A 128 -9.24 -6.44 -15.81
C ARG A 128 -9.92 -5.31 -16.60
N HIS A 129 -9.39 -4.09 -16.58
CA HIS A 129 -10.01 -2.91 -17.18
C HIS A 129 -9.02 -2.17 -18.10
N PRO A 130 -8.97 -2.49 -19.41
CA PRO A 130 -8.06 -1.87 -20.38
C PRO A 130 -8.24 -0.35 -20.55
N GLU A 131 -9.38 0.19 -20.14
CA GLU A 131 -9.70 1.63 -20.16
C GLU A 131 -8.87 2.42 -19.14
N LEU A 132 -8.34 1.73 -18.12
CA LEU A 132 -7.48 2.34 -17.12
C LEU A 132 -6.10 2.60 -17.69
N GLY A 133 -5.55 3.75 -17.32
CA GLY A 133 -4.16 4.06 -17.52
C GLY A 133 -3.24 3.17 -16.68
N THR A 134 -1.94 3.33 -16.91
CA THR A 134 -0.91 2.54 -16.23
C THR A 134 -0.80 2.82 -14.73
N ILE A 135 -1.38 3.91 -14.23
CA ILE A 135 -1.21 4.40 -12.87
C ILE A 135 -2.53 4.34 -12.11
N GLY A 136 -2.46 3.82 -10.89
CA GLY A 136 -3.50 3.89 -9.87
C GLY A 136 -2.93 4.15 -8.50
N ALA A 137 -3.81 4.43 -7.56
CA ALA A 137 -3.49 4.48 -6.14
C ALA A 137 -4.67 3.91 -5.35
N ALA A 138 -4.41 2.93 -4.50
CA ALA A 138 -5.32 2.51 -3.44
C ALA A 138 -4.81 3.02 -2.09
N PHE A 139 -5.69 3.58 -1.27
CA PHE A 139 -5.35 4.11 0.05
C PHE A 139 -6.53 3.99 1.00
N ALA A 140 -6.24 3.95 2.29
CA ALA A 140 -7.23 3.96 3.36
C ALA A 140 -7.40 5.38 3.91
N LEU A 141 -8.62 5.70 4.33
CA LEU A 141 -8.96 6.93 5.04
C LEU A 141 -9.65 6.58 6.37
N PRO A 142 -9.40 7.33 7.45
CA PRO A 142 -10.06 7.10 8.72
C PRO A 142 -11.56 7.44 8.63
N THR A 143 -12.39 6.63 9.28
CA THR A 143 -13.84 6.84 9.45
C THR A 143 -14.24 6.47 10.88
N GLU A 144 -15.46 6.79 11.29
CA GLU A 144 -16.00 6.40 12.60
C GLU A 144 -16.05 4.86 12.77
N GLU A 145 -16.11 4.10 11.68
CA GLU A 145 -16.19 2.64 11.65
C GLU A 145 -14.81 1.96 11.45
N GLY A 146 -13.72 2.73 11.39
CA GLY A 146 -12.36 2.24 11.19
C GLY A 146 -11.69 2.85 9.97
N GLU A 147 -11.18 2.01 9.05
CA GLU A 147 -10.57 2.47 7.80
C GLU A 147 -11.49 2.18 6.60
N ALA A 148 -11.59 3.13 5.69
CA ALA A 148 -12.33 3.02 4.45
C ALA A 148 -11.39 3.09 3.24
N MET A 149 -11.46 2.09 2.37
CA MET A 149 -10.64 2.05 1.15
C MET A 149 -11.20 2.98 0.08
N VAL A 150 -10.34 3.83 -0.46
CA VAL A 150 -10.58 4.59 -1.69
C VAL A 150 -9.60 4.11 -2.76
N VAL A 151 -10.11 3.96 -3.98
CA VAL A 151 -9.28 3.61 -5.14
C VAL A 151 -9.40 4.70 -6.19
N THR A 152 -8.26 5.13 -6.71
CA THR A 152 -8.20 6.03 -7.84
C THR A 152 -7.35 5.48 -8.97
N HIS A 153 -7.79 5.72 -10.20
CA HIS A 153 -7.05 5.34 -11.40
C HIS A 153 -7.06 6.46 -12.43
N GLU A 154 -5.94 6.59 -13.13
CA GLU A 154 -5.90 7.38 -14.34
C GLU A 154 -6.74 6.70 -15.43
N VAL A 155 -7.45 7.49 -16.24
CA VAL A 155 -8.17 6.99 -17.42
C VAL A 155 -7.66 7.66 -18.70
N GLY A 156 -7.81 6.94 -19.81
CA GLY A 156 -7.47 7.46 -21.14
C GLY A 156 -8.30 8.69 -21.54
N PRO A 157 -7.80 9.52 -22.49
CA PRO A 157 -8.52 10.72 -22.94
C PRO A 157 -9.85 10.41 -23.64
N SER A 158 -10.04 9.17 -24.11
CA SER A 158 -11.27 8.66 -24.71
C SER A 158 -12.40 8.48 -23.70
N ILE A 159 -12.08 8.33 -22.40
CA ILE A 159 -13.06 8.18 -21.34
C ILE A 159 -13.63 9.55 -20.98
N ARG A 160 -14.89 9.76 -21.36
CA ARG A 160 -15.63 10.99 -21.08
C ARG A 160 -16.37 10.88 -19.73
N PRO A 161 -16.67 11.99 -19.04
CA PRO A 161 -17.31 11.97 -17.73
C PRO A 161 -18.60 11.13 -17.66
N GLU A 162 -19.39 11.12 -18.73
CA GLU A 162 -20.63 10.34 -18.84
C GLU A 162 -20.42 8.82 -18.86
N GLN A 163 -19.22 8.35 -19.21
CA GLN A 163 -18.84 6.93 -19.15
C GLN A 163 -18.29 6.53 -17.77
N GLY A 164 -18.01 7.52 -16.92
CA GLY A 164 -17.46 7.33 -15.58
C GLY A 164 -18.32 6.42 -14.68
N PRO A 165 -19.65 6.58 -14.61
CA PRO A 165 -20.50 5.75 -13.76
C PRO A 165 -20.45 4.25 -14.09
N GLU A 166 -20.45 3.91 -15.39
CA GLU A 166 -20.38 2.52 -15.85
C GLU A 166 -19.02 1.90 -15.49
N LEU A 167 -17.92 2.60 -15.79
CA LEU A 167 -16.58 2.14 -15.45
C LEU A 167 -16.39 1.97 -13.94
N VAL A 168 -16.80 2.95 -13.14
CA VAL A 168 -16.78 2.84 -11.67
C VAL A 168 -17.55 1.61 -11.19
N THR A 169 -18.73 1.34 -11.75
CA THR A 169 -19.53 0.17 -11.38
C THR A 169 -18.77 -1.12 -11.66
N ALA A 170 -18.10 -1.21 -12.81
CA ALA A 170 -17.27 -2.36 -13.19
C ALA A 170 -16.05 -2.53 -12.28
N LEU A 171 -15.39 -1.43 -11.87
CA LEU A 171 -14.28 -1.45 -10.92
C LEU A 171 -14.73 -1.95 -9.55
N ARG A 172 -15.83 -1.43 -9.01
CA ARG A 172 -16.38 -1.87 -7.71
C ARG A 172 -16.75 -3.35 -7.74
N ALA A 173 -17.38 -3.82 -8.81
CA ALA A 173 -17.71 -5.24 -8.98
C ALA A 173 -16.46 -6.13 -9.03
N THR A 174 -15.39 -5.67 -9.66
CA THR A 174 -14.10 -6.38 -9.69
C THR A 174 -13.48 -6.45 -8.30
N LEU A 175 -13.44 -5.35 -7.56
CA LEU A 175 -12.88 -5.35 -6.20
C LEU A 175 -13.69 -6.23 -5.24
N ALA A 176 -15.02 -6.18 -5.34
CA ALA A 176 -15.88 -7.05 -4.54
C ALA A 176 -15.65 -8.53 -4.85
N ARG A 177 -15.43 -8.88 -6.11
CA ARG A 177 -15.18 -10.27 -6.52
C ARG A 177 -13.80 -10.78 -6.14
N GLU A 178 -12.75 -10.01 -6.44
CA GLU A 178 -11.36 -10.46 -6.30
C GLU A 178 -10.84 -10.30 -4.86
N PHE A 179 -11.28 -9.25 -4.15
CA PHE A 179 -10.82 -8.96 -2.79
C PHE A 179 -11.90 -9.17 -1.74
N GLY A 180 -13.14 -9.51 -2.11
CA GLY A 180 -14.23 -9.67 -1.16
C GLY A 180 -14.63 -8.35 -0.47
N LEU A 181 -14.24 -7.21 -1.03
CA LEU A 181 -14.40 -5.90 -0.40
C LEU A 181 -14.81 -4.85 -1.43
N ALA A 182 -15.88 -4.11 -1.13
CA ALA A 182 -16.29 -2.96 -1.92
C ALA A 182 -15.55 -1.72 -1.42
N PRO A 183 -14.90 -0.93 -2.30
CA PRO A 183 -14.31 0.33 -1.87
C PRO A 183 -15.42 1.29 -1.39
N ALA A 184 -15.07 2.12 -0.42
CA ALA A 184 -15.91 3.21 0.04
C ALA A 184 -16.02 4.32 -1.01
N GLY A 185 -15.01 4.45 -1.88
CA GLY A 185 -15.07 5.36 -3.01
C GLY A 185 -14.17 4.95 -4.17
N VAL A 186 -14.62 5.25 -5.39
CA VAL A 186 -13.82 5.11 -6.62
C VAL A 186 -13.74 6.44 -7.35
N VAL A 187 -12.53 6.86 -7.69
CA VAL A 187 -12.25 8.15 -8.33
C VAL A 187 -11.46 7.96 -9.62
N LEU A 188 -12.01 8.39 -10.74
CA LEU A 188 -11.34 8.41 -12.03
C LEU A 188 -10.69 9.78 -12.23
N VAL A 189 -9.42 9.80 -12.62
CA VAL A 189 -8.66 11.04 -12.85
C VAL A 189 -8.01 11.04 -14.22
N ARG A 190 -7.62 12.22 -14.72
CA ARG A 190 -6.83 12.30 -15.97
C ARG A 190 -5.39 11.88 -15.70
N ARG A 191 -4.68 11.47 -16.77
CA ARG A 191 -3.25 11.20 -16.74
C ARG A 191 -2.46 12.37 -16.13
N GLY A 192 -1.50 12.06 -15.26
CA GLY A 192 -0.64 13.03 -14.58
C GLY A 192 -1.24 13.61 -13.30
N ARG A 193 -2.43 13.16 -12.87
CA ARG A 193 -3.07 13.64 -11.64
C ARG A 193 -2.73 12.82 -10.40
N ILE A 194 -2.31 11.58 -10.56
CA ILE A 194 -1.78 10.77 -9.45
C ILE A 194 -0.29 11.13 -9.28
N PRO A 195 0.12 11.72 -8.14
CA PRO A 195 1.50 12.12 -7.92
C PRO A 195 2.45 10.92 -7.89
N ARG A 196 3.65 11.13 -8.43
CA ARG A 196 4.71 10.11 -8.48
C ARG A 196 6.03 10.71 -8.04
N THR A 197 6.95 9.87 -7.55
CA THR A 197 8.34 10.28 -7.31
C THR A 197 9.05 10.52 -8.64
N SER A 198 10.25 11.09 -8.62
CA SER A 198 11.11 11.21 -9.80
C SER A 198 11.45 9.86 -10.45
N SER A 199 11.42 8.77 -9.66
CA SER A 199 11.58 7.39 -10.12
C SER A 199 10.29 6.75 -10.63
N GLY A 200 9.17 7.49 -10.68
CA GLY A 200 7.88 7.01 -11.18
C GLY A 200 7.04 6.21 -10.19
N LYS A 201 7.47 6.06 -8.92
CA LYS A 201 6.69 5.36 -7.89
C LYS A 201 5.48 6.19 -7.47
N VAL A 202 4.33 5.55 -7.33
CA VAL A 202 3.08 6.20 -6.88
C VAL A 202 3.25 6.73 -5.46
N GLN A 203 2.87 7.99 -5.24
CA GLN A 203 2.84 8.60 -3.91
C GLN A 203 1.42 8.50 -3.32
N ARG A 204 1.06 7.30 -2.81
CA ARG A 204 -0.30 7.01 -2.31
C ARG A 204 -0.75 7.96 -1.21
N ARG A 205 0.13 8.26 -0.25
CA ARG A 205 -0.13 9.20 0.85
C ARG A 205 -0.42 10.62 0.35
N LEU A 206 0.35 11.10 -0.63
CA LEU A 206 0.09 12.41 -1.24
C LEU A 206 -1.21 12.40 -2.04
N THR A 207 -1.52 11.29 -2.72
CA THR A 207 -2.79 11.11 -3.44
C THR A 207 -3.98 11.15 -2.48
N ALA A 208 -3.89 10.45 -1.35
CA ALA A 208 -4.90 10.47 -0.28
C ALA A 208 -5.11 11.89 0.24
N ARG A 209 -4.02 12.62 0.55
CA ARG A 209 -4.11 14.02 0.97
C ARG A 209 -4.79 14.91 -0.08
N LEU A 210 -4.39 14.82 -1.36
CA LEU A 210 -5.02 15.61 -2.42
C LEU A 210 -6.51 15.26 -2.59
N PHE A 211 -6.89 14.00 -2.36
CA PHE A 211 -8.29 13.60 -2.35
C PHE A 211 -9.04 14.25 -1.19
N THR A 212 -8.52 14.20 0.04
CA THR A 212 -9.19 14.76 1.23
C THR A 212 -9.24 16.28 1.24
N THR A 213 -8.25 16.96 0.65
CA THR A 213 -8.30 18.42 0.46
C THR A 213 -9.15 18.85 -0.74
N GLY A 214 -9.58 17.91 -1.59
CA GLY A 214 -10.33 18.19 -2.81
C GLY A 214 -9.48 18.76 -3.96
N GLU A 215 -8.16 18.72 -3.85
CA GLU A 215 -7.21 19.18 -4.88
C GLU A 215 -6.94 18.12 -5.97
N LEU A 216 -7.34 16.86 -5.74
CA LEU A 216 -7.26 15.81 -6.74
C LEU A 216 -8.31 16.03 -7.84
N ALA A 217 -7.90 16.55 -9.00
CA ALA A 217 -8.79 16.83 -10.11
C ALA A 217 -9.41 15.54 -10.71
N GLN A 218 -10.73 15.43 -10.64
CA GLN A 218 -11.51 14.23 -10.94
C GLN A 218 -12.18 14.34 -12.32
N VAL A 219 -12.19 13.24 -13.07
CA VAL A 219 -13.07 13.05 -14.23
C VAL A 219 -14.45 12.62 -13.76
N HIS A 220 -14.47 11.71 -12.79
CA HIS A 220 -15.67 11.21 -12.16
C HIS A 220 -15.32 10.67 -10.78
N ALA A 221 -16.20 10.83 -9.81
CA ALA A 221 -16.15 10.14 -8.53
C ALA A 221 -17.53 9.59 -8.20
N ASP A 222 -17.55 8.42 -7.58
CA ASP A 222 -18.79 7.79 -7.20
C ASP A 222 -19.44 8.49 -5.99
N PRO A 223 -20.74 8.25 -5.71
CA PRO A 223 -21.40 8.85 -4.56
C PRO A 223 -20.75 8.49 -3.21
N GLY A 224 -20.07 7.34 -3.13
CA GLY A 224 -19.34 6.91 -1.94
C GLY A 224 -18.15 7.82 -1.63
N ALA A 225 -17.32 8.12 -2.63
CA ALA A 225 -16.21 9.04 -2.52
C ALA A 225 -16.66 10.45 -2.07
N HIS A 226 -17.78 10.95 -2.63
CA HIS A 226 -18.33 12.25 -2.23
C HIS A 226 -18.80 12.27 -0.77
N ARG A 227 -19.50 11.23 -0.31
CA ARG A 227 -19.95 11.13 1.09
C ARG A 227 -18.77 11.06 2.05
N LEU A 228 -17.74 10.29 1.70
CA LEU A 228 -16.53 10.17 2.52
C LEU A 228 -15.80 11.51 2.65
N LEU A 229 -15.67 12.25 1.54
CA LEU A 229 -15.07 13.58 1.55
C LEU A 229 -15.87 14.58 2.39
N ALA A 230 -17.20 14.53 2.32
CA ALA A 230 -18.08 15.39 3.12
C ALA A 230 -17.92 15.08 4.62
N ALA A 231 -17.99 13.80 5.01
CA ALA A 231 -17.84 13.37 6.40
C ALA A 231 -16.48 13.76 7.00
N LEU A 232 -15.39 13.65 6.21
CA LEU A 232 -14.05 14.05 6.65
C LEU A 232 -13.94 15.55 6.89
N ARG A 233 -14.59 16.38 6.06
CA ARG A 233 -14.61 17.83 6.24
C ARG A 233 -15.42 18.23 7.47
N GLU A 234 -16.56 17.58 7.70
CA GLU A 234 -17.37 17.80 8.91
C GLU A 234 -16.65 17.35 10.19
N ALA A 235 -15.78 16.34 10.12
CA ALA A 235 -14.93 15.95 11.24
C ALA A 235 -13.80 16.98 11.48
N ASP A 236 -13.16 17.47 10.43
CA ASP A 236 -12.10 18.48 10.51
C ASP A 236 -12.61 19.81 11.09
N ASP A 237 -13.80 20.26 10.68
CA ASP A 237 -14.45 21.46 11.21
C ASP A 237 -14.81 21.33 12.71
N ARG A 238 -15.01 20.10 13.21
CA ARG A 238 -15.29 19.82 14.63
C ARG A 238 -14.02 19.75 15.49
N ASP A 239 -12.93 19.19 14.95
CA ASP A 239 -11.69 18.92 15.69
C ASP A 239 -10.55 19.93 15.42
N GLY A 240 -10.72 20.85 14.47
CA GLY A 240 -9.79 21.95 14.19
C GLY A 240 -8.39 21.55 13.68
N THR A 241 -8.15 20.28 13.37
CA THR A 241 -6.88 19.78 12.81
C THR A 241 -7.04 18.41 12.18
N LEU A 242 -6.73 18.28 10.88
CA LEU A 242 -6.52 16.99 10.21
C LEU A 242 -5.51 16.15 11.02
N PRO A 243 -5.88 14.95 11.50
CA PRO A 243 -4.92 14.06 12.12
C PRO A 243 -3.87 13.67 11.06
N PRO A 244 -2.59 13.53 11.45
CA PRO A 244 -1.56 13.08 10.53
C PRO A 244 -1.93 11.72 9.96
N LEU A 245 -1.86 11.57 8.63
CA LEU A 245 -1.89 10.27 7.98
C LEU A 245 -0.70 9.45 8.52
N THR A 246 -0.96 8.51 9.42
CA THR A 246 0.03 7.56 9.96
C THR A 246 0.72 6.76 8.85
#